data_AF-A0A1B7VFX2-F1
#
_entry.id   AF-A0A1B7VFX2-F1
#
_cell.length_a   1.000
_cell.length_b   1.000
_cell.length_c   1.000
_cell.angle_alpha   90.00
_cell.angle_beta   90.00
_cell.angle_gamma   90.00
#
_symmetry.space_group_name_H-M   'P 1'
#
loop_
_entity.id
_entity.type
_entity.pdbx_description
1 polymer ?
#
loop_
_entity_poly.entity_id
_entity_poly.type
_entity_poly.pdbx_seq_one_letter_code
_entity_poly.pdbx_strand_id
1 'polypeptide(L)' 'MKKLKDFDAAKEVERLKAQTKAIRKRNYSKRRSVLDGYDAEIKTLLKNGATPAEILRWLKGVEVNIAQSTLSRWLSRNAQ' A
#
# COMPACT_ATOMS: atom_id res chain seq x y z
N MET A 1 -0.07 38.16 -22.96
CA MET A 1 -0.30 37.60 -21.61
C MET A 1 -1.74 37.90 -21.21
N LYS A 2 -2.61 36.89 -21.15
CA LYS A 2 -4.03 37.08 -20.83
C LYS A 2 -4.15 37.24 -19.31
N LYS A 3 -4.26 38.48 -18.82
CA LYS A 3 -4.62 38.75 -17.42
C LYS A 3 -6.03 38.20 -17.20
N LEU A 4 -6.16 37.17 -16.35
CA LEU A 4 -7.46 36.77 -15.82
C LEU A 4 -7.93 37.90 -14.90
N LYS A 5 -8.77 38.79 -15.42
CA LYS A 5 -9.31 39.90 -14.64
C LYS A 5 -10.22 39.45 -13.49
N ASP A 6 -10.61 38.16 -13.47
CA ASP A 6 -11.45 37.57 -12.42
C ASP A 6 -10.89 36.21 -11.94
N PHE A 7 -9.57 36.14 -11.68
CA PHE A 7 -8.98 34.94 -11.09
C PHE A 7 -9.31 34.86 -9.59
N ASP A 8 -10.35 34.11 -9.26
CA ASP A 8 -10.65 33.73 -7.89
C ASP A 8 -9.78 32.53 -7.47
N ALA A 9 -8.71 32.85 -6.74
CA ALA A 9 -7.77 31.86 -6.24
C ALA A 9 -8.41 30.83 -5.29
N ALA A 10 -9.43 31.21 -4.51
CA ALA A 10 -10.09 30.30 -3.57
C ALA A 10 -10.90 29.25 -4.34
N LYS A 11 -11.67 29.68 -5.34
CA LYS A 11 -12.44 28.79 -6.21
C LYS A 11 -11.54 27.82 -6.98
N GLU A 12 -10.39 28.28 -7.45
CA GLU A 12 -9.44 27.42 -8.15
C GLU A 12 -8.78 26.39 -7.21
N VAL A 13 -8.46 26.78 -5.97
CA VAL A 13 -7.95 25.84 -4.95
C VAL A 13 -9.00 24.77 -4.60
N GLU A 14 -10.27 25.12 -4.49
CA GLU A 14 -11.35 24.16 -4.27
C GLU A 14 -11.49 23.18 -5.44
N ARG A 15 -11.45 23.69 -6.68
CA ARG A 15 -11.45 22.88 -7.90
C ARG A 15 -10.28 21.89 -7.92
N LEU A 16 -9.07 22.36 -7.60
CA LEU A 16 -7.86 21.53 -7.53
C LEU A 16 -7.91 20.50 -6.40
N LYS A 17 -8.48 20.83 -5.23
CA LYS A 17 -8.69 19.89 -4.13
C LYS A 17 -9.70 18.80 -4.50
N ALA A 18 -10.83 19.18 -5.12
CA ALA A 18 -11.83 18.24 -5.62
C ALA A 18 -11.24 17.31 -6.70
N GLN A 19 -10.48 17.87 -7.64
CA GLN A 19 -9.76 17.12 -8.66
C GLN A 19 -8.73 16.18 -8.04
N THR A 20 -7.93 16.64 -7.07
CA THR A 20 -6.96 15.81 -6.35
C THR A 20 -7.65 14.66 -5.61
N LYS A 21 -8.80 14.91 -4.97
CA LYS A 21 -9.60 13.87 -4.30
C LYS A 21 -10.14 12.84 -5.29
N ALA A 22 -10.60 13.27 -6.47
CA ALA A 22 -11.07 12.39 -7.54
C ALA A 22 -9.93 11.54 -8.15
N ILE A 23 -8.76 12.14 -8.37
CA ILE A 23 -7.56 11.45 -8.87
C ILE A 23 -7.01 10.47 -7.82
N ARG A 24 -7.12 10.79 -6.54
CA ARG A 24 -6.64 9.96 -5.43
C ARG A 24 -7.55 8.73 -5.21
N LYS A 25 -7.67 7.89 -6.23
CA LYS A 25 -8.08 6.49 -6.11
C LYS A 25 -6.86 5.59 -6.22
N ARG A 26 -6.01 5.64 -5.18
CA ARG A 26 -4.86 4.74 -5.04
C ARG A 26 -5.39 3.40 -4.55
N ASN A 27 -5.80 2.57 -5.50
CA ASN A 27 -6.41 1.25 -5.29
C ASN A 27 -5.38 0.20 -4.83
N TYR A 28 -4.66 0.49 -3.75
CA TYR A 28 -3.67 -0.43 -3.18
C TYR A 28 -4.32 -1.72 -2.68
N SER A 29 -5.60 -1.68 -2.31
CA SER A 29 -6.39 -2.86 -1.97
C SER A 29 -6.72 -3.75 -3.17
N LYS A 30 -6.75 -3.20 -4.39
CA LYS A 30 -6.97 -3.96 -5.64
C LYS A 30 -5.68 -4.46 -6.29
N ARG A 31 -4.52 -3.94 -5.88
CA ARG A 31 -3.23 -4.51 -6.30
C ARG A 31 -2.98 -5.74 -5.44
N ARG A 32 -2.88 -6.90 -6.08
CA ARG A 32 -2.38 -8.12 -5.43
C ARG A 32 -1.00 -7.80 -4.84
N SER A 33 -0.84 -8.08 -3.55
CA SER A 33 0.45 -8.03 -2.88
C SER A 33 1.33 -9.13 -3.45
N VAL A 34 2.64 -8.90 -3.52
CA VAL A 34 3.60 -9.99 -3.83
C VAL A 34 3.46 -11.13 -2.81
N LEU A 35 3.10 -10.80 -1.56
CA LEU A 35 2.85 -11.76 -0.49
C LEU A 35 1.61 -12.62 -0.71
N ASP A 36 0.68 -12.21 -1.58
CA ASP A 36 -0.50 -13.04 -1.89
C ASP A 36 -0.09 -14.31 -2.66
N GLY A 37 1.10 -14.33 -3.28
CA GLY A 37 1.68 -15.52 -3.91
C GLY A 37 2.37 -16.48 -2.95
N TYR A 38 2.55 -16.08 -1.68
CA TYR A 38 3.22 -16.86 -0.64
C TYR A 38 2.34 -17.02 0.62
N ASP A 39 1.02 -16.90 0.45
CA ASP A 39 0.09 -16.79 1.59
C ASP A 39 0.10 -18.06 2.45
N ALA A 40 0.14 -19.22 1.80
CA ALA A 40 0.13 -20.53 2.43
C ALA A 40 1.41 -20.78 3.24
N GLU A 41 2.56 -20.43 2.68
CA GLU A 41 3.88 -20.54 3.32
C GLU A 41 3.97 -19.59 4.52
N ILE A 42 3.55 -18.33 4.35
CA ILE A 42 3.56 -17.34 5.43
C ILE A 42 2.65 -17.80 6.58
N LYS A 43 1.43 -18.28 6.28
CA LYS A 43 0.51 -18.83 7.30
C LYS A 43 1.08 -20.07 7.99
N THR A 44 1.76 -20.94 7.24
CA THR A 44 2.42 -22.11 7.80
C THR A 44 3.55 -21.72 8.74
N LEU A 45 4.40 -20.76 8.37
CA LEU A 45 5.46 -20.23 9.22
C LEU A 45 4.89 -19.63 10.51
N LEU A 46 3.83 -18.81 10.40
CA LEU A 46 3.14 -18.23 11.56
C LEU A 46 2.57 -19.30 12.49
N LYS A 47 1.92 -20.34 11.94
CA LYS A 47 1.37 -21.46 12.72
C LYS A 47 2.46 -22.23 13.48
N ASN A 48 3.67 -22.28 12.93
CA ASN A 48 4.84 -22.89 13.59
C ASN A 48 5.57 -21.93 14.55
N GLY A 49 5.00 -20.75 14.83
CA GLY A 49 5.54 -19.79 15.79
C GLY A 49 6.59 -18.83 15.22
N ALA A 50 6.73 -18.75 13.90
CA ALA A 50 7.67 -17.79 13.29
C ALA A 50 7.23 -16.35 13.59
N THR A 51 8.20 -15.54 13.98
CA THR A 51 8.03 -14.10 14.18
C THR A 51 8.00 -13.36 12.82
N PRO A 52 7.42 -12.15 12.76
CA PRO A 52 7.45 -11.34 11.54
C PRO A 52 8.87 -11.07 10.99
N ALA A 53 9.88 -10.98 11.87
CA ALA A 53 11.27 -10.80 11.45
C ALA A 53 11.85 -12.04 10.75
N GLU A 54 11.50 -13.23 11.24
CA GLU A 54 11.91 -14.50 10.63
C GLU A 54 11.22 -14.72 9.28
N ILE A 55 9.96 -14.32 9.15
CA ILE A 55 9.24 -14.35 7.86
C ILE A 55 9.92 -13.41 6.85
N LEU A 56 10.34 -12.21 7.25
CA LEU A 56 11.12 -11.32 6.36
C LEU A 56 12.46 -11.94 5.94
N ARG A 57 13.15 -12.61 6.88
CA ARG A 57 14.41 -13.30 6.57
C ARG A 57 14.18 -14.45 5.59
N TRP A 58 13.12 -15.22 5.76
CA TRP A 58 12.72 -16.27 4.83
C TRP A 58 12.35 -15.70 3.44
N LEU A 59 11.57 -14.62 3.39
CA LEU A 59 11.20 -13.93 2.14
C LEU A 59 12.44 -13.46 1.37
N LYS A 60 13.45 -12.94 2.07
CA LYS A 60 14.73 -12.57 1.46
C LYS A 60 15.46 -13.77 0.83
N GLY A 61 15.30 -14.96 1.41
CA GLY A 61 15.85 -16.21 0.88
C GLY A 61 15.18 -16.68 -0.42
N VAL A 62 13.93 -16.32 -0.64
CA VAL A 62 13.18 -16.59 -1.89
C VAL A 62 13.17 -15.37 -2.84
N GLU A 63 14.17 -14.49 -2.71
CA GLU A 63 14.36 -13.27 -3.52
C GLU A 63 13.25 -12.21 -3.41
N VAL A 64 12.40 -12.29 -2.38
CA VAL A 64 11.35 -11.30 -2.11
C VAL A 64 11.84 -10.28 -1.08
N ASN A 65 12.25 -9.10 -1.56
CA ASN A 65 12.65 -8.00 -0.68
C ASN A 65 11.50 -7.02 -0.44
N ILE A 66 10.96 -7.02 0.79
CA ILE A 66 9.88 -6.13 1.20
C ILE A 66 10.17 -5.42 2.51
N ALA A 67 9.58 -4.24 2.70
CA ALA A 67 9.64 -3.53 3.96
C ALA A 67 8.79 -4.23 5.03
N GLN A 68 9.23 -4.16 6.29
CA GLN A 68 8.48 -4.69 7.44
C GLN A 68 7.05 -4.12 7.51
N SER A 69 6.87 -2.85 7.16
CA SER A 69 5.55 -2.20 7.10
C SER A 69 4.60 -2.83 6.08
N THR A 70 5.14 -3.43 5.02
CA THR A 70 4.35 -4.17 4.02
C THR A 70 3.89 -5.50 4.59
N LEU A 71 4.77 -6.23 5.28
CA LEU A 71 4.41 -7.47 5.96
C LEU A 71 3.37 -7.20 7.05
N SER A 72 3.57 -6.18 7.89
CA SER A 72 2.62 -5.80 8.94
C SER A 72 1.21 -5.49 8.40
N ARG A 73 1.11 -4.66 7.34
CA ARG A 73 -0.19 -4.39 6.68
C ARG A 73 -0.81 -5.63 6.05
N TRP A 74 0.00 -6.56 5.56
CA TRP A 74 -0.50 -7.77 4.94
C TRP A 74 -1.01 -8.74 6.02
N LEU A 75 -0.26 -8.93 7.10
CA LEU A 75 -0.65 -9.74 8.25
C LEU A 75 -1.96 -9.23 8.87
N SER A 76 -2.09 -7.91 9.07
CA SER A 76 -3.32 -7.32 9.62
C SER A 76 -4.57 -7.57 8.78
N ARG A 77 -4.41 -7.95 7.50
CA ARG A 77 -5.51 -8.22 6.56
C ARG A 77 -5.73 -9.70 6.28
N ASN A 78 -4.70 -10.53 6.40
CA ASN A 78 -4.70 -11.90 5.87
C ASN A 78 -4.29 -12.98 6.89
N ALA A 79 -3.78 -12.60 8.07
CA ALA A 79 -3.35 -13.54 9.11
C ALA A 79 -4.42 -13.82 10.17
N GLN A 80 -5.69 -13.58 9.86
CA GLN A 80 -6.84 -13.99 10.70
C GLN A 80 -7.32 -15.39 10.34
#